data_AF-X0VAH2-F1
#
_entry.id   AF-X0VAH2-F1
#
_cell.length_a   1.000
_cell.length_b   1.000
_cell.length_c   1.000
_cell.angle_alpha   90.00
_cell.angle_beta   90.00
_cell.angle_gamma   90.00
#
_symmetry.space_group_name_H-M   'P 1'
#
loop_
_entity.id
_entity.type
_entity.pdbx_description
1 polymer ?
#
loop_
_entity_poly.entity_id
_entity_poly.type
_entity_poly.pdbx_seq_one_letter_code
_entity_poly.pdbx_strand_id
1 'polypeptide(L)'
;MHFKIAFIGFGTVGQGLSEILLEKKDMLAEKYDFHYTIVAVSDIMKGSVYDENGLDMAKILDLVKMGKKLDEYPTGIKGMDSLTTIKETNADTIVEVTFTDVKTGEPALT
;
A
#
# COMPACT_ATOMS: atom_id res chain seq x y z
N MET A 1 -12.55 9.97 12.28
CA MET A 1 -12.09 10.54 10.98
C MET A 1 -11.69 9.38 10.07
N HIS A 2 -11.89 9.45 8.74
CA HIS A 2 -11.60 8.33 7.84
C HIS A 2 -10.42 8.64 6.93
N PHE A 3 -9.36 7.84 7.00
CA PHE A 3 -8.13 8.01 6.23
C PHE A 3 -8.14 7.16 4.97
N LYS A 4 -7.81 7.76 3.81
CA LYS A 4 -7.53 7.04 2.57
C LYS A 4 -6.03 6.92 2.39
N ILE A 5 -5.51 5.71 2.58
CA ILE A 5 -4.08 5.43 2.64
C ILE A 5 -3.59 4.91 1.29
N ALA A 6 -2.47 5.44 0.80
CA ALA A 6 -1.69 4.85 -0.28
C ALA A 6 -0.30 4.44 0.22
N PHE A 7 0.16 3.27 -0.23
CA PHE A 7 1.51 2.77 0.02
C PHE A 7 2.43 3.05 -1.17
N ILE A 8 3.60 3.63 -0.88
CA ILE A 8 4.70 3.76 -1.82
C ILE A 8 5.83 2.85 -1.30
N GLY A 9 6.10 1.77 -2.02
CA GLY A 9 6.83 0.62 -1.53
C GLY A 9 5.91 -0.38 -0.83
N PHE A 10 6.10 -1.68 -1.13
CA PHE A 10 5.35 -2.77 -0.54
C PHE A 10 6.24 -3.99 -0.27
N GLY A 11 7.43 -3.70 0.28
CA GLY A 11 8.35 -4.70 0.82
C GLY A 11 7.93 -5.19 2.21
N THR A 12 8.90 -5.71 2.99
CA THR A 12 8.65 -6.27 4.32
C THR A 12 7.90 -5.31 5.25
N VAL A 13 8.28 -4.03 5.27
CA VAL A 13 7.64 -3.03 6.14
C VAL A 13 6.20 -2.73 5.70
N GLY A 14 5.98 -2.48 4.39
CA GLY A 14 4.64 -2.20 3.87
C GLY A 14 3.66 -3.37 4.06
N GLN A 15 4.15 -4.61 3.86
CA GLN A 15 3.37 -5.82 4.11
C GLN A 15 3.07 -6.01 5.60
N GLY A 16 4.08 -5.90 6.47
CA GLY A 16 3.90 -6.04 7.92
C GLY A 16 2.96 -4.98 8.51
N LEU A 17 3.04 -3.72 8.05
CA LEU A 17 2.08 -2.70 8.46
C LEU A 17 0.67 -3.02 7.98
N SER A 18 0.51 -3.49 6.74
CA SER A 18 -0.80 -3.89 6.20
C SER A 18 -1.42 -5.05 6.98
N GLU A 19 -0.61 -6.03 7.39
CA GLU A 19 -1.03 -7.13 8.26
C GLU A 19 -1.52 -6.62 9.63
N ILE A 20 -0.73 -5.75 10.27
CA ILE A 20 -1.10 -5.14 11.56
C ILE A 20 -2.39 -4.33 11.44
N LEU A 21 -2.52 -3.53 10.39
CA LEU A 21 -3.73 -2.74 10.14
C LEU A 21 -4.95 -3.67 10.03
N LEU A 22 -4.87 -4.72 9.20
CA LEU A 22 -5.95 -5.71 9.07
C LEU A 22 -6.29 -6.40 10.39
N GLU A 23 -5.29 -6.93 11.10
CA GLU A 23 -5.47 -7.65 12.37
C GLU A 23 -6.10 -6.75 13.44
N LYS A 24 -5.70 -5.48 13.48
CA LYS A 24 -6.07 -4.53 14.54
C LYS A 24 -7.17 -3.56 14.15
N LYS A 25 -7.83 -3.76 13.01
CA LYS A 25 -8.82 -2.82 12.45
C LYS A 25 -9.87 -2.40 13.47
N ASP A 26 -10.52 -3.38 14.12
CA ASP A 26 -11.60 -3.09 15.07
C ASP A 26 -11.08 -2.39 16.33
N MET A 27 -9.93 -2.84 16.85
CA MET A 27 -9.30 -2.19 18.01
C MET A 27 -8.91 -0.74 17.71
N LEU A 28 -8.38 -0.46 16.51
CA LEU A 28 -8.01 0.88 16.09
C LEU A 28 -9.24 1.81 15.98
N ALA A 29 -10.33 1.29 15.42
CA ALA A 29 -11.60 2.01 15.34
C ALA A 29 -12.20 2.29 16.72
N GLU A 30 -12.30 1.27 17.59
CA GLU A 30 -12.94 1.39 18.90
C GLU A 30 -12.14 2.26 19.88
N LYS A 31 -10.82 2.10 19.91
CA LYS A 31 -9.97 2.74 20.92
C LYS A 31 -9.50 4.14 20.52
N TYR A 32 -9.36 4.40 19.23
CA TYR A 32 -8.73 5.63 18.73
C TYR A 32 -9.57 6.38 17.69
N ASP A 33 -10.80 5.95 17.38
CA ASP A 33 -11.62 6.46 16.26
C ASP A 33 -10.84 6.50 14.92
N PHE A 34 -9.90 5.56 14.77
CA PHE A 34 -9.05 5.45 13.59
C PHE A 34 -9.71 4.53 12.57
N HIS A 35 -10.38 5.13 11.59
CA HIS A 35 -10.97 4.43 10.46
C HIS A 35 -10.12 4.67 9.23
N TYR A 36 -9.88 3.64 8.43
CA TYR A 36 -9.04 3.77 7.25
C TYR A 36 -9.50 2.83 6.13
N THR A 37 -9.14 3.22 4.91
CA THR A 37 -9.21 2.39 3.70
C THR A 37 -7.88 2.52 2.98
N ILE A 38 -7.28 1.39 2.60
CA ILE A 38 -6.11 1.41 1.73
C ILE A 38 -6.62 1.44 0.30
N VAL A 39 -6.31 2.50 -0.44
CA VAL A 39 -6.84 2.75 -1.79
C VAL A 39 -5.80 2.44 -2.87
N ALA A 40 -4.51 2.57 -2.56
CA ALA A 40 -3.45 2.30 -3.54
C ALA A 40 -2.22 1.63 -2.92
N VAL A 41 -1.54 0.82 -3.74
CA VAL A 41 -0.21 0.28 -3.47
C VAL A 41 0.62 0.45 -4.74
N SER A 42 1.80 1.08 -4.64
CA SER A 42 2.76 1.23 -5.74
C SER A 42 4.13 0.75 -5.29
N ASP A 43 4.73 -0.21 -6.01
CA ASP A 43 6.05 -0.76 -5.72
C ASP A 43 6.79 -1.04 -7.02
N ILE A 44 8.03 -0.54 -7.14
CA ILE A 44 8.84 -0.65 -8.37
C ILE A 44 9.03 -2.11 -8.79
N MET A 45 9.13 -3.05 -7.83
CA MET A 45 9.37 -4.45 -8.11
C MET A 45 8.07 -5.25 -8.26
N LYS A 46 6.97 -4.87 -7.60
CA LYS A 46 5.72 -5.65 -7.57
C LYS A 46 4.64 -5.10 -8.49
N GLY A 47 4.81 -3.90 -9.04
CA GLY A 47 3.81 -3.20 -9.83
C GLY A 47 2.95 -2.28 -8.95
N SER A 48 1.80 -1.86 -9.47
CA SER A 48 0.90 -0.99 -8.72
C SER A 48 -0.56 -1.29 -8.97
N VAL A 49 -1.39 -0.91 -8.00
CA VAL A 49 -2.84 -1.00 -8.09
C VAL A 49 -3.49 0.13 -7.31
N TYR A 50 -4.53 0.73 -7.89
CA TYR A 50 -5.36 1.75 -7.29
C TYR A 50 -6.85 1.42 -7.47
N ASP A 51 -7.63 1.51 -6.39
CA ASP A 51 -9.09 1.47 -6.41
C ASP A 51 -9.62 2.59 -5.49
N GLU A 52 -10.40 3.51 -6.07
CA GLU A 52 -10.93 4.66 -5.34
C GLU A 52 -11.84 4.28 -4.17
N ASN A 53 -12.43 3.08 -4.22
CA ASN A 53 -13.33 2.54 -3.19
C ASN A 53 -12.60 1.68 -2.17
N GLY A 54 -11.31 1.40 -2.39
CA GLY A 54 -10.47 0.60 -1.51
C GLY A 54 -10.11 -0.77 -2.06
N LEU A 55 -8.95 -1.25 -1.63
CA LEU A 55 -8.40 -2.54 -1.98
C LEU A 55 -8.76 -3.60 -0.95
N ASP A 56 -8.99 -4.83 -1.41
CA ASP A 56 -9.05 -6.00 -0.54
C ASP A 56 -7.63 -6.39 -0.13
N MET A 57 -7.19 -5.86 1.00
CA MET A 57 -5.81 -6.01 1.45
C MET A 57 -5.43 -7.45 1.82
N ALA A 58 -6.40 -8.31 2.16
CA ALA A 58 -6.12 -9.73 2.36
C ALA A 58 -5.68 -10.37 1.03
N LYS A 59 -6.41 -10.10 -0.06
CA LYS A 59 -6.03 -10.57 -1.40
C LYS A 59 -4.72 -9.96 -1.90
N ILE A 60 -4.48 -8.67 -1.64
CA ILE A 60 -3.21 -8.02 -2.00
C ILE A 60 -2.03 -8.71 -1.30
N LEU A 61 -2.16 -8.98 0.01
CA LEU A 61 -1.14 -9.68 0.78
C LEU A 61 -0.93 -11.11 0.27
N ASP A 62 -2.01 -11.83 -0.04
CA ASP A 62 -1.91 -13.19 -0.59
C ASP A 62 -1.20 -13.21 -1.94
N LEU A 63 -1.52 -12.27 -2.84
CA LEU A 63 -0.84 -12.14 -4.14
C LEU A 63 0.67 -11.96 -3.96
N VAL A 64 1.09 -10.99 -3.14
CA VAL A 64 2.52 -10.73 -2.96
C VAL A 64 3.25 -11.87 -2.24
N LYS A 65 2.58 -12.57 -1.30
CA LYS A 65 3.10 -13.78 -0.64
C LYS A 65 3.29 -14.94 -1.62
N MET A 66 2.43 -15.05 -2.63
CA MET A 66 2.57 -16.01 -3.72
C MET A 66 3.64 -15.62 -4.75
N GLY A 67 4.32 -14.48 -4.56
CA GLY A 67 5.31 -13.95 -5.51
C GLY A 67 4.70 -13.37 -6.79
N LYS A 68 3.39 -13.14 -6.80
CA LYS A 68 2.65 -12.55 -7.93
C LYS A 68 2.78 -11.02 -7.94
N LYS A 69 2.54 -10.43 -9.11
CA LYS A 69 2.53 -8.97 -9.29
C LYS A 69 1.20 -8.37 -8.84
N LEU A 70 1.23 -7.12 -8.39
CA LEU A 70 0.04 -6.33 -8.07
C LEU A 70 -0.83 -6.07 -9.31
N ASP A 71 -0.22 -6.12 -10.50
CA ASP A 71 -0.90 -6.07 -11.80
C ASP A 71 -1.86 -7.25 -12.00
N GLU A 72 -1.63 -8.39 -11.32
CA GLU A 72 -2.50 -9.57 -11.38
C GLU A 72 -3.75 -9.45 -10.49
N TYR A 73 -3.87 -8.41 -9.65
CA TYR A 73 -5.09 -8.17 -8.88
C TYR A 73 -6.25 -7.81 -9.84
N PRO A 74 -7.43 -8.44 -9.73
CA PRO A 74 -8.43 -8.51 -10.80
C PRO A 74 -9.10 -7.18 -11.14
N THR A 75 -9.08 -6.20 -10.23
CA THR A 75 -9.71 -4.89 -10.41
C THR A 75 -8.73 -3.75 -10.16
N GLY A 76 -9.19 -2.51 -10.33
CA GLY A 76 -8.38 -1.32 -10.09
C GLY A 76 -7.44 -0.96 -11.25
N ILE A 77 -6.97 0.28 -11.20
CA ILE A 77 -6.05 0.88 -12.18
C ILE A 77 -4.63 0.41 -11.87
N LYS A 78 -3.88 0.02 -12.90
CA LYS A 78 -2.49 -0.48 -12.79
C LYS A 78 -1.51 0.48 -13.43
N GLY A 79 -0.22 0.27 -13.18
CA GLY A 79 0.85 0.97 -13.88
C GLY A 79 1.07 2.42 -13.44
N MET A 80 0.42 2.86 -12.35
CA MET A 80 0.73 4.15 -11.72
C MET A 80 2.10 4.04 -11.02
N ASP A 81 3.01 4.97 -11.30
CA ASP A 81 4.25 5.09 -10.53
C ASP A 81 4.02 5.79 -9.19
N SER A 82 5.08 5.96 -8.39
CA SER A 82 4.97 6.60 -7.08
C SER A 82 4.40 8.01 -7.13
N LEU A 83 4.85 8.85 -8.09
CA LEU A 83 4.44 10.24 -8.19
C LEU A 83 3.00 10.38 -8.68
N THR A 84 2.61 9.56 -9.66
CA THR A 84 1.25 9.47 -10.18
C THR A 84 0.31 8.98 -9.09
N THR A 85 0.72 7.98 -8.31
CA THR A 85 -0.04 7.50 -7.14
C THR A 85 -0.28 8.61 -6.12
N ILE A 86 0.74 9.40 -5.80
CA ILE A 86 0.63 10.52 -4.84
C ILE A 86 -0.28 11.64 -5.37
N LYS A 87 -0.22 11.94 -6.67
CA LYS A 87 -0.90 13.10 -7.26
C LYS A 87 -2.33 12.83 -7.73
N GLU A 88 -2.61 11.62 -8.20
CA GLU A 88 -3.82 11.33 -8.97
C GLU A 88 -4.79 10.38 -8.26
N THR A 89 -4.41 9.79 -7.12
CA THR A 89 -5.34 9.01 -6.31
C THR A 89 -6.13 9.89 -5.35
N ASN A 90 -7.19 9.31 -4.78
CA ASN A 90 -7.97 9.94 -3.71
C ASN A 90 -7.39 9.67 -2.30
N ALA A 91 -6.11 9.31 -2.21
CA ALA A 91 -5.43 9.14 -0.92
C ALA A 91 -5.22 10.50 -0.25
N ASP A 92 -5.53 10.58 1.04
CA ASP A 92 -5.22 11.74 1.90
C ASP A 92 -3.98 11.49 2.77
N THR A 93 -3.49 10.25 2.80
CA THR A 93 -2.38 9.81 3.63
C THR A 93 -1.45 8.92 2.80
N ILE A 94 -0.16 9.27 2.77
CA ILE A 94 0.87 8.48 2.09
C ILE A 94 1.75 7.79 3.12
N VAL A 95 1.91 6.47 2.96
CA VAL A 95 2.90 5.66 3.68
C VAL A 95 4.03 5.36 2.72
N GLU A 96 5.14 6.08 2.87
CA GLU A 96 6.36 5.90 2.09
C GLU A 96 7.29 4.94 2.83
N VAL A 97 7.48 3.75 2.25
CA VAL A 97 8.23 2.61 2.79
C VAL A 97 8.97 1.86 1.68
N THR A 98 9.53 2.61 0.72
CA THR A 98 10.41 2.04 -0.31
C THR A 98 11.70 1.51 0.31
N PHE A 99 12.35 0.58 -0.40
CA PHE A 99 13.55 -0.07 0.12
C PHE A 99 14.75 0.90 0.10
N THR A 100 15.63 0.77 1.08
CA THR A 100 16.95 1.41 1.10
C THR A 100 17.91 0.59 0.26
N ASP A 101 18.76 1.23 -0.55
CA ASP A 101 19.89 0.53 -1.15
C ASP A 101 20.88 0.14 -0.06
N VAL A 102 20.99 -1.15 0.26
CA VAL A 102 21.92 -1.63 1.28
C VAL A 102 23.39 -1.52 0.87
N LYS A 103 23.69 -1.27 -0.41
CA LYS A 103 25.06 -1.07 -0.91
C LYS A 103 25.53 0.36 -0.73
N THR A 104 24.71 1.35 -1.05
CA THR A 104 25.06 2.78 -0.94
C THR A 104 24.53 3.41 0.34
N GLY A 105 23.56 2.80 1.00
CA GLY A 105 22.89 3.30 2.19
C GLY A 105 21.82 4.37 1.90
N GLU A 106 21.50 4.64 0.63
CA GLU A 106 20.56 5.69 0.26
C GLU A 106 19.10 5.22 0.44
N PRO A 107 18.26 5.98 1.18
CA PRO A 107 16.84 5.70 1.27
C PRO A 107 16.11 6.11 -0.02
N ALA A 108 15.01 5.42 -0.33
CA ALA A 108 14.08 5.80 -1.40
C ALA A 108 14.73 6.06 -2.77
N LEU A 109 15.27 4.99 -3.38
CA LEU A 109 15.78 5.01 -4.75
C LEU A 109 14.72 5.53 -5.72
N THR A 110 15.10 6.56 -6.48
CA THR A 110 14.26 7.25 -7.46
C THR A 110 14.42 6.67 -8.85
#